data_AF-A0A529FLM8-F1
#
_entry.id   AF-A0A529FLM8-F1
#
_cell.length_a   1.000
_cell.length_b   1.000
_cell.length_c   1.000
_cell.angle_alpha   90.00
_cell.angle_beta   90.00
_cell.angle_gamma   90.00
#
_symmetry.space_group_name_H-M   'P 1'
#
loop_
_entity.id
_entity.type
_entity.pdbx_description
1 polymer ?
#
loop_
_entity_poly.entity_id
_entity_poly.type
_entity_poly.pdbx_seq_one_letter_code
_entity_poly.pdbx_strand_id
1 'polypeptide(L)' 'NKPKAVEFLKLLDDELAGREFAAGDAYSIADITGLIAIDFMKPARIRVPEECTNVLRWHAAISSRPSAAA' A
#
# COMPACT_ATOMS: atom_id res chain seq x y z
N ASN A 1 1.97 18.12 -2.74
CA ASN A 1 2.49 16.74 -2.60
C ASN A 1 1.66 15.64 -3.28
N LYS A 2 0.39 15.88 -3.65
CA LYS A 2 -0.43 14.85 -4.33
C LYS A 2 0.22 14.17 -5.55
N PRO A 3 0.88 14.88 -6.49
CA PRO A 3 1.53 14.23 -7.63
C PRO A 3 2.62 13.22 -7.21
N LYS A 4 3.47 13.60 -6.24
CA LYS A 4 4.52 12.72 -5.70
C LYS A 4 3.96 11.46 -5.05
N ALA A 5 2.81 11.58 -4.36
CA ALA A 5 2.16 10.42 -3.75
C ALA A 5 1.65 9.44 -4.83
N VAL A 6 1.08 9.96 -5.93
CA VAL A 6 0.63 9.13 -7.06
C VAL A 6 1.81 8.48 -7.78
N GLU A 7 2.91 9.20 -7.99
CA GLU A 7 4.14 8.64 -8.56
C GLU A 7 4.71 7.51 -7.67
N PHE A 8 4.73 7.72 -6.35
CA PHE A 8 5.16 6.68 -5.42
C PHE A 8 4.24 5.45 -5.45
N LEU A 9 2.92 5.63 -5.55
CA LEU A 9 1.98 4.52 -5.66
C LEU A 9 2.24 3.67 -6.91
N LYS A 10 2.60 4.30 -8.04
CA LYS A 10 2.96 3.58 -9.26
C LYS A 10 4.25 2.77 -9.08
N LEU A 11 5.27 3.37 -8.47
CA LEU A 11 6.51 2.68 -8.15
C LEU A 11 6.27 1.49 -7.20
N LEU A 12 5.45 1.68 -6.17
CA LEU A 12 5.09 0.61 -5.24
C LEU A 12 4.29 -0.49 -5.93
N ASP A 13 3.40 -0.14 -6.87
CA ASP A 13 2.64 -1.11 -7.65
C ASP A 13 3.54 -2.02 -8.50
N ASP A 14 4.53 -1.42 -9.18
CA ASP A 14 5.51 -2.16 -9.98
C ASP A 14 6.35 -3.12 -9.12
N GLU A 15 6.78 -2.69 -7.93
CA GLU A 15 7.51 -3.55 -6.98
C GLU A 15 6.65 -4.70 -6.44
N LEU A 16 5.36 -4.43 -6.17
CA LEU A 16 4.40 -5.41 -5.67
C LEU A 16 3.87 -6.36 -6.75
N ALA A 17 4.14 -6.10 -8.03
CA ALA A 17 3.80 -7.02 -9.11
C ALA A 17 4.57 -8.35 -8.99
N GLY A 18 5.80 -8.29 -8.45
CA GLY A 18 6.68 -9.46 -8.26
C GLY A 18 6.78 -9.97 -6.83
N ARG A 19 6.06 -9.37 -5.86
CA ARG A 19 6.23 -9.66 -4.42
C ARG A 19 4.90 -9.73 -3.69
N GLU A 20 4.80 -10.64 -2.72
CA GLU A 20 3.59 -10.75 -1.91
C GLU A 20 3.44 -9.54 -0.95
N PHE A 21 4.54 -9.12 -0.32
CA PHE A 21 4.66 -8.05 0.65
C PHE A 21 5.69 -6.99 0.21
N ALA A 22 5.68 -5.83 0.87
CA ALA A 22 6.52 -4.68 0.51
C ALA A 22 8.03 -4.99 0.56
N ALA A 23 8.44 -5.91 1.44
CA ALA A 23 9.84 -6.32 1.61
C ALA A 23 10.15 -7.71 1.04
N GLY A 24 9.29 -8.28 0.18
CA GLY A 24 9.46 -9.62 -0.40
C GLY A 24 8.35 -10.57 0.02
N ASP A 25 8.70 -11.78 0.45
CA ASP A 25 7.73 -12.86 0.66
C ASP A 25 7.23 -12.96 2.12
N ALA A 26 7.71 -12.08 2.99
CA ALA A 26 7.33 -12.06 4.40
C ALA A 26 6.79 -10.69 4.82
N TYR A 27 5.71 -10.73 5.60
CA TYR A 27 5.14 -9.56 6.25
C TYR A 27 6.16 -8.91 7.20
N SER A 28 6.31 -7.58 7.10
CA SER A 28 7.37 -6.84 7.78
C SER A 28 6.91 -5.47 8.28
N ILE A 29 7.83 -4.73 8.90
CA ILE A 29 7.59 -3.33 9.27
C ILE A 29 7.33 -2.42 8.05
N ALA A 30 7.81 -2.79 6.86
CA ALA A 30 7.53 -2.05 5.63
C ALA A 30 6.02 -2.09 5.31
N ASP A 31 5.38 -3.24 5.55
CA ASP A 31 3.95 -3.43 5.33
C ASP A 31 3.09 -2.65 6.31
N ILE A 32 3.48 -2.67 7.59
CA ILE A 32 2.82 -1.86 8.65
C ILE A 32 2.91 -0.37 8.31
N THR A 33 4.12 0.09 7.96
CA THR A 33 4.36 1.50 7.64
C THR A 33 3.58 1.91 6.39
N GLY A 34 3.55 1.06 5.37
CA GLY A 34 2.81 1.29 4.15
C GLY A 34 1.29 1.34 4.37
N LEU A 35 0.73 0.43 5.18
CA LEU A 35 -0.70 0.45 5.54
C LEU A 35 -1.10 1.81 6.11
N ILE A 36 -0.34 2.27 7.12
CA ILE A 36 -0.57 3.59 7.74
C ILE A 36 -0.41 4.71 6.71
N ALA A 37 0.60 4.65 5.85
CA ALA A 37 0.80 5.65 4.80
C ALA A 37 -0.42 5.74 3.86
N ILE A 38 -0.99 4.60 3.44
CA ILE A 38 -2.20 4.57 2.60
C ILE A 38 -3.41 5.14 3.34
N ASP A 39 -3.63 4.75 4.59
CA ASP A 39 -4.80 5.22 5.36
C ASP A 39 -4.76 6.74 5.59
N PHE A 40 -3.57 7.32 5.78
CA PHE A 40 -3.37 8.76 5.90
C PHE A 40 -3.55 9.55 4.59
N MET A 41 -3.66 8.87 3.43
CA MET A 41 -4.04 9.53 2.17
C MET A 41 -5.51 9.98 2.17
N LYS A 42 -6.38 9.31 2.92
CA LYS A 42 -7.82 9.61 2.97
C LYS A 42 -8.11 11.03 3.50
N PRO A 43 -7.56 11.48 4.65
CA PRO A 43 -7.65 12.88 5.08
C PRO A 43 -7.10 13.87 4.04
N ALA A 44 -6.03 13.49 3.33
CA ALA A 44 -5.43 14.31 2.27
C ALA A 44 -6.23 14.32 0.96
N ARG A 45 -7.36 13.60 0.88
CA ARG A 45 -8.20 13.42 -0.32
C ARG A 45 -7.41 12.88 -1.51
N ILE A 46 -6.43 12.03 -1.24
CA ILE A 46 -5.68 11.27 -2.22
C ILE A 46 -6.25 9.84 -2.22
N ARG A 47 -6.52 9.30 -3.40
CA ARG A 47 -7.00 7.93 -3.58
C ARG A 47 -5.92 7.15 -4.30
N VAL A 48 -5.82 5.86 -3.99
CA VAL A 48 -5.05 4.93 -4.80
C VAL A 48 -5.69 4.88 -6.20
N PRO A 49 -4.95 5.14 -7.28
CA PRO A 49 -5.46 4.99 -8.64
C PRO A 49 -5.92 3.55 -8.90
N GLU A 50 -6.98 3.38 -9.69
CA GLU A 50 -7.56 2.04 -9.97
C GLU A 50 -6.59 1.14 -10.76
N GLU A 51 -5.68 1.74 -11.52
CA GLU A 51 -4.63 1.01 -12.24
C GLU A 51 -3.57 0.40 -11.32
N CYS A 52 -3.44 0.87 -10.07
CA CYS A 52 -2.50 0.32 -9.08
C CYS A 52 -3.06 -0.95 -8.43
N THR A 53 -3.31 -1.97 -9.25
CA THR A 53 -3.98 -3.22 -8.86
C THR A 53 -3.20 -4.04 -7.83
N ASN A 54 -1.87 -4.00 -7.87
CA ASN A 54 -1.01 -4.73 -6.92
C ASN A 54 -1.00 -4.06 -5.56
N VAL A 55 -0.99 -2.72 -5.52
CA VAL A 55 -1.18 -1.94 -4.28
C VAL A 55 -2.54 -2.23 -3.67
N LEU A 56 -3.61 -2.25 -4.48
CA LEU A 56 -4.96 -2.55 -3.99
C LEU A 56 -5.06 -3.98 -3.42
N ARG A 57 -4.49 -4.98 -4.11
CA ARG A 57 -4.39 -6.37 -3.62
C ARG A 57 -3.66 -6.42 -2.27
N TRP A 58 -2.48 -5.82 -2.22
CA TRP A 58 -1.61 -5.81 -1.04
C TRP A 58 -2.28 -5.11 0.15
N HIS A 59 -2.90 -3.94 -0.07
CA HIS A 59 -3.61 -3.19 0.97
C HIS A 59 -4.79 -3.98 1.53
N ALA A 60 -5.59 -4.63 0.67
CA ALA A 60 -6.70 -5.49 1.10
C ALA A 60 -6.20 -6.68 1.93
N ALA A 61 -5.13 -7.35 1.50
CA ALA A 61 -4.55 -8.48 2.21
C ALA A 61 -4.06 -8.09 3.62
N ILE A 62 -3.33 -6.98 3.74
CA ILE A 62 -2.81 -6.52 5.04
C ILE A 62 -3.92 -6.01 5.94
N SER A 63 -4.88 -5.25 5.39
CA SER A 63 -6.01 -4.71 6.16
C SER A 63 -6.92 -5.81 6.73
N SER A 64 -6.94 -7.00 6.11
CA SER A 64 -7.71 -8.15 6.61
C SER A 64 -7.09 -8.86 7.81
N ARG A 65 -5.83 -8.54 8.16
CA ARG A 65 -5.14 -9.19 9.28
C ARG A 65 -5.77 -8.76 10.60
N PRO A 66 -5.97 -9.67 11.58
CA PRO A 66 -6.53 -9.30 12.89
C PRO A 66 -5.77 -8.18 13.60
N SER A 67 -4.45 -8.10 13.40
CA SER A 67 -3.59 -7.06 13.96
C SER A 67 -3.80 -5.68 13.36
N ALA A 68 -4.43 -5.56 12.18
CA ALA A 68 -4.66 -4.28 11.52
C ALA A 68 -5.84 -3.50 12.14
N ALA A 69 -6.72 -4.18 12.89
CA ALA A 69 -7.86 -3.58 13.59
C ALA A 69 -7.63 -3.44 15.11
N ALA A 70 -6.43 -3.75 15.59
CA ALA A 70 -6.07 -3.74 17.01
C ALA A 70 -5.84 -2.31 17.54
#